data_AF-Q9UYE3-F1
#
_entry.id   AF-Q9UYE3-F1
#
_cell.length_a   1.000
_cell.length_b   1.000
_cell.length_c   1.000
_cell.angle_alpha   90.00
_cell.angle_beta   90.00
_cell.angle_gamma   90.00
#
_symmetry.space_group_name_H-M   'P 1'
#
loop_
_entity.id
_entity.type
_entity.pdbx_description
1 polymer ?
#
loop_
_entity_poly.entity_id
_entity_poly.type
_entity_poly.pdbx_seq_one_letter_code
_entity_poly.pdbx_strand_id
1 'polypeptide(L)'
;MRGIQLSEGMIDQAVMPEELQGLKKPKVHLASAEDVFLFKGVTSLGRSKDIDDILRLLELGVDFDVVLKEIEVQRKLLEVETFERLAHILFEKIKLIQKILEERGLRSRGLNYFINQLKGYLG
;
A
#
# COMPACT_ATOMS: atom_id res chain seq x y z
N MET A 1 -23.37 -7.75 1.09
CA MET A 1 -23.87 -8.45 2.30
C MET A 1 -23.84 -7.48 3.47
N ARG A 2 -24.92 -7.37 4.26
CA ARG A 2 -24.85 -6.67 5.55
C ARG A 2 -24.28 -7.67 6.56
N GLY A 3 -23.02 -7.48 6.94
CA GLY A 3 -22.35 -8.30 7.95
C GLY A 3 -22.93 -8.08 9.35
N ILE A 4 -22.20 -8.53 10.37
CA ILE A 4 -22.55 -8.32 11.78
C ILE A 4 -22.77 -6.82 12.04
N GLN A 5 -23.87 -6.49 12.72
CA GLN A 5 -24.17 -5.14 13.17
C GLN A 5 -23.77 -4.97 14.63
N LEU A 6 -23.39 -3.74 14.98
CA LEU A 6 -23.05 -3.37 16.35
C LEU A 6 -24.29 -3.55 17.25
N SER A 7 -24.19 -4.37 18.30
CA SER A 7 -25.26 -4.59 19.27
C SER A 7 -25.00 -3.82 20.57
N GLU A 8 -26.03 -3.61 21.39
CA GLU A 8 -25.90 -2.94 22.70
C GLU A 8 -24.87 -3.63 23.60
N GLY A 9 -24.89 -4.96 23.69
CA GLY A 9 -23.91 -5.70 24.50
C GLY A 9 -22.46 -5.51 24.03
N MET A 10 -22.23 -5.26 22.74
CA MET A 10 -20.89 -4.93 22.22
C MET A 10 -20.47 -3.50 22.58
N ILE A 11 -21.43 -2.58 22.70
CA ILE A 11 -21.20 -1.20 23.13
C ILE A 11 -20.89 -1.16 24.63
N ASP A 12 -21.65 -1.91 25.44
CA ASP A 12 -21.47 -1.97 26.89
C ASP A 12 -20.12 -2.58 27.30
N GLN A 13 -19.56 -3.45 26.45
CA GLN A 13 -18.23 -4.02 26.62
C GLN A 13 -17.10 -3.16 26.04
N ALA A 14 -17.43 -2.09 25.31
CA ALA A 14 -16.42 -1.25 24.68
C ALA A 14 -15.73 -0.38 25.74
N VAL A 15 -14.41 -0.55 25.85
CA VAL A 15 -13.57 0.30 26.71
C VAL A 15 -13.06 1.46 25.88
N MET A 16 -13.29 2.70 26.34
CA MET A 16 -12.65 3.88 25.77
C MET A 16 -11.29 4.07 26.46
N PRO A 17 -10.16 3.89 25.74
CA PRO A 17 -8.84 4.16 26.28
C PRO A 17 -8.73 5.60 26.80
N GLU A 18 -7.98 5.82 27.87
CA GLU A 18 -7.80 7.15 28.48
C GLU A 18 -7.25 8.17 27.47
N GLU A 19 -6.42 7.71 26.53
CA GLU A 19 -5.82 8.53 25.47
C GLU A 19 -6.85 9.08 24.47
N LEU A 20 -8.02 8.45 24.40
CA LEU A 20 -9.12 8.87 23.54
C LEU A 20 -10.21 9.63 24.31
N GLN A 21 -10.10 9.73 25.64
CA GLN A 21 -11.03 10.52 26.45
C GLN A 21 -10.87 12.01 26.12
N GLY A 22 -11.99 12.65 25.76
CA GLY A 22 -12.03 14.07 25.40
C GLY A 22 -11.88 14.38 23.91
N LEU A 23 -11.52 13.39 23.07
CA LEU A 23 -11.58 13.56 21.62
C LEU A 23 -13.05 13.63 21.16
N LYS A 24 -13.49 14.81 20.70
CA LYS A 24 -14.81 14.95 20.08
C LYS A 24 -14.82 14.21 18.74
N LYS A 25 -15.41 13.01 18.73
CA LYS A 25 -15.70 12.17 17.55
C LYS A 25 -14.52 12.07 16.56
N PRO A 26 -13.61 11.08 16.73
CA PRO A 26 -12.51 10.92 15.79
C PRO A 26 -13.03 10.72 14.37
N LYS A 27 -12.50 11.50 13.42
CA LYS A 27 -12.74 11.28 11.99
C LYS A 27 -11.78 10.21 11.51
N VAL A 28 -12.33 9.08 11.08
CA VAL A 28 -11.56 8.00 10.46
C VAL A 28 -11.58 8.23 8.95
N HIS A 29 -10.41 8.41 8.37
CA HIS A 29 -10.21 8.44 6.93
C HIS A 29 -9.62 7.09 6.50
N LEU A 30 -10.22 6.45 5.50
CA LEU A 30 -9.70 5.21 4.93
C LEU A 30 -8.77 5.57 3.78
N ALA A 31 -7.53 5.07 3.85
CA ALA A 31 -6.62 5.11 2.72
C ALA A 31 -7.08 4.13 1.64
N SER A 32 -6.82 4.45 0.37
CA SER A 32 -7.11 3.55 -0.74
C SER A 32 -6.16 2.34 -0.75
N ALA A 33 -6.52 1.27 -1.47
CA ALA A 33 -5.64 0.11 -1.60
C ALA A 33 -4.34 0.48 -2.32
N GLU A 34 -4.43 1.42 -3.26
CA GLU A 34 -3.35 2.00 -4.05
C GLU A 34 -2.36 2.76 -3.18
N ASP A 35 -2.86 3.61 -2.27
CA ASP A 35 -2.02 4.36 -1.33
C ASP A 35 -1.31 3.40 -0.36
N VAL A 36 -2.04 2.40 0.14
CA VAL A 36 -1.46 1.38 1.03
C VAL A 36 -0.42 0.54 0.28
N PHE A 37 -0.67 0.21 -0.98
CA PHE A 37 0.28 -0.50 -1.85
C PHE A 37 1.56 0.31 -2.02
N LEU A 38 1.46 1.60 -2.38
CA LEU A 38 2.62 2.47 -2.56
C LEU A 38 3.42 2.61 -1.26
N PHE A 39 2.72 2.86 -0.15
CA PHE A 39 3.35 2.99 1.17
C PHE A 39 4.11 1.71 1.56
N LYS A 40 3.49 0.53 1.43
CA LYS A 40 4.15 -0.76 1.69
C LYS A 40 5.27 -1.05 0.69
N GLY A 41 5.18 -0.53 -0.52
CA GLY A 41 6.18 -0.65 -1.55
C GLY A 41 7.53 -0.02 -1.15
N VAL A 42 7.49 1.12 -0.47
CA VAL A 42 8.68 1.91 -0.11
C VAL A 42 9.22 1.69 1.30
N THR A 43 8.52 0.93 2.15
CA THR A 43 9.06 0.53 3.47
C THR A 43 10.28 -0.39 3.32
N SER A 44 11.09 -0.53 4.38
CA SER A 44 12.31 -1.33 4.33
C SER A 44 12.11 -2.75 3.76
N LEU A 45 13.04 -3.16 2.89
CA LEU A 45 13.18 -4.53 2.41
C LEU A 45 13.63 -5.40 3.60
N GLY A 46 12.73 -6.23 4.14
CA GLY A 46 13.08 -7.09 5.28
C GLY A 46 11.91 -7.56 6.13
N ARG A 47 10.72 -6.95 6.01
CA ARG A 47 9.51 -7.51 6.61
C ARG A 47 8.87 -8.47 5.61
N SER A 48 9.02 -9.78 5.84
CA SER A 48 8.29 -10.81 5.09
C SER A 48 6.79 -10.49 5.00
N LYS A 49 6.22 -9.94 6.07
CA LYS A 49 4.84 -9.46 6.13
C LYS A 49 4.49 -8.39 5.09
N ASP A 50 5.42 -7.51 4.71
CA ASP A 50 5.15 -6.49 3.69
C ASP A 50 4.98 -7.13 2.29
N ILE A 51 5.64 -8.26 2.02
CA ILE A 51 5.47 -9.00 0.76
C ILE A 51 4.08 -9.63 0.69
N ASP A 52 3.67 -10.34 1.76
CA ASP A 52 2.35 -10.98 1.82
C ASP A 52 1.22 -9.95 1.72
N ASP A 53 1.37 -8.80 2.39
CA ASP A 53 0.40 -7.71 2.32
C ASP A 53 0.30 -7.14 0.89
N ILE A 54 1.44 -6.96 0.19
CA ILE A 54 1.41 -6.48 -1.20
C ILE A 54 0.78 -7.53 -2.13
N LEU A 55 1.12 -8.81 -1.98
CA LEU A 55 0.48 -9.89 -2.75
C LEU A 55 -1.05 -9.87 -2.58
N ARG A 56 -1.52 -9.70 -1.34
CA ARG A 56 -2.94 -9.58 -1.05
C ARG A 56 -3.57 -8.34 -1.68
N LEU A 57 -2.88 -7.21 -1.67
CA LEU A 57 -3.36 -5.99 -2.34
C LEU A 57 -3.47 -6.22 -3.86
N LEU A 58 -2.50 -6.89 -4.47
CA LEU A 58 -2.56 -7.25 -5.90
C LEU A 58 -3.76 -8.14 -6.23
N GLU A 59 -4.09 -9.10 -5.37
CA GLU A 59 -5.28 -9.94 -5.51
C GLU A 59 -6.59 -9.14 -5.42
N LEU A 60 -6.60 -8.05 -4.65
CA LEU A 60 -7.76 -7.14 -4.54
C LEU A 60 -7.91 -6.22 -5.77
N GLY A 61 -6.93 -6.19 -6.67
CA GLY A 61 -7.00 -5.45 -7.92
C GLY A 61 -6.57 -3.99 -7.82
N VAL A 62 -5.35 -3.73 -7.31
CA VAL A 62 -4.73 -2.39 -7.32
C VAL A 62 -4.76 -1.77 -8.72
N ASP A 63 -5.25 -0.54 -8.80
CA ASP A 63 -5.15 0.27 -10.01
C ASP A 63 -3.78 0.95 -10.11
N PHE A 64 -2.92 0.41 -10.98
CA PHE A 64 -1.57 0.94 -11.18
C PHE A 64 -1.54 2.35 -11.80
N ASP A 65 -2.58 2.78 -12.52
CA ASP A 65 -2.61 4.14 -13.07
C ASP A 65 -2.82 5.17 -11.96
N VAL A 66 -3.59 4.81 -10.92
CA VAL A 66 -3.74 5.63 -9.71
C VAL A 66 -2.43 5.68 -8.93
N VAL A 67 -1.76 4.53 -8.75
CA VAL A 67 -0.45 4.48 -8.07
C VAL A 67 0.59 5.34 -8.80
N LEU A 68 0.64 5.28 -10.14
CA LEU A 68 1.58 6.09 -10.93
C LEU A 68 1.30 7.59 -10.81
N LYS A 69 0.02 7.99 -10.81
CA LYS A 69 -0.36 9.39 -10.56
C LYS A 69 0.13 9.88 -9.20
N GLU A 70 0.01 9.04 -8.17
CA GLU A 70 0.51 9.40 -6.84
C GLU A 70 2.04 9.47 -6.79
N ILE A 71 2.75 8.59 -7.49
CA ILE A 71 4.21 8.69 -7.64
C ILE A 71 4.63 10.05 -8.24
N GLU A 72 3.92 10.54 -9.25
CA GLU A 72 4.16 11.87 -9.83
C GLU A 72 3.89 13.03 -8.85
N VAL A 73 2.90 12.86 -7.96
CA VAL A 73 2.65 13.83 -6.89
C VAL A 73 3.80 13.81 -5.90
N GLN A 74 4.21 12.62 -5.43
CA GLN A 74 5.32 12.47 -4.48
C GLN A 74 6.65 12.97 -5.04
N ARG A 75 6.90 12.80 -6.34
CA ARG A 75 8.07 13.36 -7.03
C ARG A 75 8.18 14.88 -6.92
N LYS A 76 7.05 15.59 -6.88
CA LYS A 76 6.99 17.05 -6.76
C LYS A 76 7.10 17.53 -5.31
N LEU A 77 6.74 16.68 -4.35
CA LEU A 77 6.72 17.01 -2.93
C LEU A 77 8.03 16.68 -2.22
N LEU A 78 8.75 15.66 -2.70
CA LEU A 78 9.98 15.18 -2.08
C LEU A 78 11.21 15.81 -2.71
N GLU A 79 12.29 15.90 -1.92
CA GLU A 79 13.62 16.16 -2.46
C GLU A 79 14.03 15.05 -3.43
N VAL A 80 14.75 15.43 -4.49
CA VAL A 80 15.15 14.53 -5.59
C VAL A 80 15.84 13.27 -5.06
N GLU A 81 16.84 13.42 -4.19
CA GLU A 81 17.58 12.29 -3.60
C GLU A 81 16.67 11.37 -2.78
N THR A 82 15.71 11.94 -2.05
CA THR A 82 14.76 11.16 -1.26
C THR A 82 13.81 10.37 -2.17
N PHE A 83 13.29 11.01 -3.22
CA PHE A 83 12.43 10.36 -4.19
C PHE A 83 13.15 9.23 -4.92
N GLU A 84 14.35 9.47 -5.46
CA GLU A 84 15.15 8.48 -6.19
C GLU A 84 15.45 7.26 -5.31
N ARG A 85 15.80 7.47 -4.04
CA ARG A 85 16.02 6.38 -3.08
C ARG A 85 14.76 5.54 -2.87
N LEU A 86 13.61 6.18 -2.68
CA LEU A 86 12.35 5.47 -2.48
C LEU A 86 11.88 4.75 -3.76
N ALA A 87 12.10 5.35 -4.93
CA ALA A 87 11.82 4.74 -6.23
C ALA A 87 12.66 3.47 -6.43
N HIS A 88 13.94 3.48 -6.06
CA HIS A 88 14.79 2.29 -6.08
C HIS A 88 14.27 1.20 -5.13
N ILE A 89 13.90 1.54 -3.89
CA ILE A 89 13.35 0.57 -2.93
C ILE A 89 12.07 -0.06 -3.48
N LEU A 90 11.17 0.76 -4.01
CA LEU A 90 9.93 0.30 -4.62
C LEU A 90 10.22 -0.64 -5.79
N PHE A 91 11.11 -0.24 -6.70
CA PHE A 91 11.45 -1.03 -7.88
C PHE A 91 11.98 -2.42 -7.51
N GLU A 92 12.96 -2.50 -6.61
CA GLU A 92 13.54 -3.76 -6.14
C GLU A 92 12.49 -4.64 -5.46
N LYS A 93 11.62 -4.05 -4.63
CA LYS A 93 10.57 -4.80 -3.95
C LYS A 93 9.56 -5.37 -4.94
N ILE A 94 9.11 -4.56 -5.90
CA ILE A 94 8.14 -5.00 -6.90
C ILE A 94 8.75 -6.04 -7.86
N LYS A 95 10.04 -5.94 -8.14
CA LYS A 95 10.78 -6.97 -8.88
C LYS A 95 10.83 -8.31 -8.16
N LEU A 96 11.06 -8.29 -6.85
CA LEU A 96 10.98 -9.50 -6.02
C LEU A 96 9.57 -10.12 -6.09
N ILE A 97 8.52 -9.30 -6.00
CA ILE A 97 7.13 -9.77 -6.08
C ILE A 97 6.80 -10.35 -7.46
N GLN A 98 7.26 -9.71 -8.54
CA GLN A 98 7.13 -10.25 -9.89
C GLN A 98 7.74 -11.65 -9.98
N LYS A 99 8.96 -11.83 -9.46
CA LYS A 99 9.63 -13.13 -9.44
C LYS A 99 8.84 -14.19 -8.65
N ILE A 100 8.33 -13.84 -7.46
CA ILE A 100 7.51 -14.75 -6.64
C ILE A 100 6.24 -15.18 -7.40
N LEU A 101 5.58 -14.25 -8.08
CA LEU A 101 4.39 -14.57 -8.89
C LEU A 101 4.73 -15.48 -10.06
N GLU A 102 5.84 -15.21 -10.77
CA GLU A 102 6.30 -16.04 -11.88
C GLU A 102 6.65 -17.47 -11.44
N GLU A 103 7.31 -17.63 -10.28
CA GLU A 103 7.59 -18.94 -9.66
C GLU A 103 6.30 -19.72 -9.32
N ARG A 104 5.20 -19.00 -9.05
CA ARG A 104 3.86 -19.58 -8.82
C ARG A 104 3.05 -19.75 -10.12
N GLY A 105 3.63 -19.48 -11.29
CA GLY A 105 2.95 -19.57 -12.58
C GLY A 105 1.95 -18.43 -12.85
N LEU A 106 1.96 -17.38 -12.03
CA LEU A 106 1.09 -16.22 -12.17
C LEU A 106 1.81 -15.12 -12.97
N ARG A 107 1.10 -14.51 -13.93
CA ARG A 107 1.59 -13.36 -14.70
C ARG A 107 0.60 -12.21 -14.62
N SER A 108 1.09 -11.02 -14.27
CA SER A 108 0.29 -9.81 -14.21
C SER A 108 0.74 -8.80 -15.27
N ARG A 109 -0.13 -8.54 -16.25
CA ARG A 109 0.11 -7.49 -17.27
C ARG A 109 0.20 -6.11 -16.63
N GLY A 110 -0.66 -5.82 -15.65
CA GLY A 110 -0.64 -4.55 -14.91
C GLY A 110 0.67 -4.36 -14.14
N LEU A 111 1.14 -5.40 -13.43
CA LEU A 111 2.41 -5.32 -12.70
C LEU A 111 3.60 -5.11 -13.64
N ASN A 112 3.60 -5.79 -14.79
CA ASN A 112 4.65 -5.62 -15.80
C ASN A 112 4.65 -4.21 -16.39
N TYR A 113 3.47 -3.66 -16.68
CA TYR A 113 3.32 -2.27 -17.10
C TYR A 113 3.87 -1.32 -16.04
N PHE A 114 3.46 -1.49 -14.78
CA PHE A 114 3.90 -0.68 -13.66
C PHE A 114 5.43 -0.70 -13.49
N ILE A 115 6.05 -1.87 -13.51
CA ILE A 115 7.52 -2.02 -13.45
C ILE A 115 8.22 -1.28 -14.59
N ASN A 116 7.65 -1.33 -15.80
CA ASN A 116 8.23 -0.64 -16.94
C ASN A 116 8.14 0.88 -16.81
N GLN A 117 7.04 1.41 -16.25
CA GLN A 117 6.93 2.83 -15.93
C GLN A 117 7.92 3.22 -14.82
N LEU A 118 8.07 2.39 -13.79
CA LEU A 118 9.00 2.65 -12.67
C LEU A 118 10.45 2.88 -13.12
N LYS A 119 10.91 2.16 -14.15
CA LYS A 119 12.26 2.34 -14.71
C LYS A 119 12.54 3.77 -15.19
N GLY A 120 11.50 4.50 -15.63
CA GLY A 120 11.61 5.89 -16.07
C GLY A 120 11.95 6.86 -14.94
N TYR A 121 11.87 6.45 -13.68
CA TYR A 121 12.18 7.27 -12.50
C TYR A 121 13.52 6.92 -11.84
N LEU A 122 14.26 5.96 -12.39
CA LEU A 122 15.52 5.47 -11.80
C LEU A 122 16.77 6.15 -12.40
N GLY A 123 16.60 7.29 -13.09
CA GLY A 123 17.67 8.01 -13.78
C GLY A 123 17.45 9.51 -13.80
#